data_AF-A0A1N6XUV8-F1
#
_entry.id   AF-A0A1N6XUV8-F1
#
_cell.length_a   1.000
_cell.length_b   1.000
_cell.length_c   1.000
_cell.angle_alpha   90.00
_cell.angle_beta   90.00
_cell.angle_gamma   90.00
#
_symmetry.space_group_name_H-M   'P 1'
#
loop_
_entity.id
_entity.type
_entity.pdbx_description
1 polymer ?
#
loop_
_entity_poly.entity_id
_entity_poly.type
_entity_poly.pdbx_seq_one_letter_code
_entity_poly.pdbx_strand_id
1 'polypeptide(L)'
;MFFGKEREFAIEFENEGSTTLAKARVWIDGLPIGTLLEETYIPSLVNQLSRLLDQPLPSDEELSRLEKEGLEYIFSENCTDNGQYLVSLGDTFDDFVLARYKSNAGLVFLIQAVDNPFFTYSQFTPGAKYRSVIDADLVSSAILKFNSYLNG
;
A
#
# COMPACT_ATOMS: atom_id res chain seq x y z
N MET A 1 -16.50 4.87 4.80
CA MET A 1 -16.10 6.26 4.46
C MET A 1 -14.86 6.20 3.58
N PHE A 2 -14.70 7.11 2.61
CA PHE A 2 -13.53 7.14 1.72
C PHE A 2 -12.71 8.42 1.92
N PHE A 3 -11.39 8.27 1.98
CA PHE A 3 -10.42 9.36 1.98
C PHE A 3 -9.53 9.24 0.75
N GLY A 4 -9.85 9.99 -0.31
CA GLY A 4 -9.18 9.89 -1.60
C GLY A 4 -10.15 9.55 -2.73
N LYS A 5 -9.66 8.89 -3.77
CA LYS A 5 -10.44 8.44 -4.93
C LYS A 5 -10.18 6.96 -5.19
N GLU A 6 -11.24 6.15 -5.11
CA GLU A 6 -11.17 4.67 -5.22
C GLU A 6 -10.41 4.17 -6.46
N ARG A 7 -10.61 4.80 -7.62
CA ARG A 7 -9.94 4.42 -8.88
C ARG A 7 -8.49 4.89 -9.01
N GLU A 8 -7.96 5.62 -8.03
CA GLU A 8 -6.59 6.15 -8.04
C GLU A 8 -5.89 5.73 -6.74
N PHE A 9 -6.16 6.43 -5.64
CA PHE A 9 -5.74 6.03 -4.31
C PHE A 9 -6.76 6.49 -3.27
N ALA A 10 -7.19 5.59 -2.40
CA ALA A 10 -8.08 5.93 -1.29
C ALA A 10 -7.85 5.04 -0.08
N ILE A 11 -8.19 5.57 1.09
CA ILE A 11 -8.37 4.78 2.31
C ILE A 11 -9.86 4.64 2.54
N GLU A 12 -10.36 3.42 2.55
CA GLU A 12 -11.72 3.09 2.93
C GLU A 12 -11.74 2.66 4.40
N PHE A 13 -12.66 3.24 5.16
CA PHE A 13 -12.70 3.13 6.61
C PHE A 13 -14.13 2.96 7.10
N GLU A 14 -14.39 1.93 7.90
CA GLU A 14 -15.65 1.73 8.61
C GLU A 14 -15.44 1.92 10.12
N ASN A 15 -16.08 2.95 10.67
CA ASN A 15 -15.97 3.30 12.07
C ASN A 15 -17.28 3.00 12.80
N GLU A 16 -17.24 2.07 13.75
CA GLU A 16 -18.37 1.77 14.65
C GLU A 16 -18.22 2.43 16.04
N GLY A 17 -17.34 3.43 16.19
CA GLY A 17 -17.16 4.22 17.41
C GLY A 17 -15.78 4.12 18.08
N SER A 18 -14.79 3.53 17.41
CA SER A 18 -13.42 3.35 17.90
C SER A 18 -12.41 3.83 16.86
N THR A 19 -11.43 4.61 17.29
CA THR A 19 -10.29 5.04 16.47
C THR A 19 -9.03 4.22 16.73
N THR A 20 -9.11 3.19 17.58
CA THR A 20 -7.98 2.31 17.93
C THR A 20 -8.00 1.03 17.10
N LEU A 21 -9.17 0.40 17.03
CA LEU A 21 -9.47 -0.78 16.23
C LEU A 21 -10.68 -0.44 15.37
N ALA A 22 -10.53 -0.61 14.06
CA ALA A 22 -11.61 -0.39 13.09
C ALA A 22 -11.26 -1.10 11.78
N LYS A 23 -12.26 -1.29 10.93
CA LYS A 23 -12.07 -1.93 9.62
C LYS A 23 -11.55 -0.91 8.62
N ALA A 24 -10.49 -1.26 7.92
CA ALA A 24 -9.88 -0.39 6.93
C ALA A 24 -9.33 -1.19 5.75
N ARG A 25 -9.40 -0.57 4.57
CA ARG A 25 -8.90 -1.12 3.32
C ARG A 25 -8.25 0.00 2.51
N VAL A 26 -7.19 -0.30 1.77
CA VAL A 26 -6.51 0.67 0.92
C VAL A 26 -6.82 0.36 -0.54
N TRP A 27 -7.23 1.35 -1.29
CA TRP A 27 -7.45 1.25 -2.72
C TRP A 27 -6.24 1.80 -3.46
N ILE A 28 -5.70 1.01 -4.40
CA ILE A 28 -4.60 1.40 -5.26
C ILE A 28 -5.02 1.07 -6.70
N ASP A 29 -5.21 2.09 -7.52
CA ASP A 29 -5.61 1.94 -8.94
C ASP A 29 -6.89 1.11 -9.12
N GLY A 30 -7.88 1.32 -8.23
CA GLY A 30 -9.11 0.54 -8.21
C GLY A 30 -8.98 -0.88 -7.65
N LEU A 31 -7.79 -1.30 -7.21
CA LEU A 31 -7.57 -2.58 -6.56
C LEU A 31 -7.74 -2.45 -5.04
N PRO A 32 -8.64 -3.22 -4.41
CA PRO A 32 -8.85 -3.19 -2.96
C PRO A 32 -7.83 -4.07 -2.22
N ILE A 33 -6.95 -3.46 -1.45
CA ILE A 33 -5.89 -4.11 -0.67
C ILE A 33 -6.26 -4.16 0.81
N GLY A 34 -6.31 -5.38 1.35
CA GLY A 34 -6.81 -5.68 2.70
C GLY A 34 -8.32 -5.90 2.74
N THR A 35 -8.85 -6.14 3.94
CA THR A 35 -10.23 -6.56 4.15
C THR A 35 -11.03 -5.60 5.05
N LEU A 36 -12.35 -5.58 4.89
CA LEU A 36 -13.28 -4.93 5.83
C LEU A 36 -13.99 -5.96 6.72
N LEU A 37 -13.60 -7.23 6.68
CA LEU A 37 -14.20 -8.29 7.49
C LEU A 37 -13.66 -8.28 8.93
N GLU A 38 -12.44 -7.77 9.13
CA GLU A 38 -11.76 -7.73 10.42
C GLU A 38 -11.23 -6.33 10.73
N GLU A 39 -11.10 -6.04 12.02
CA GLU A 39 -10.52 -4.78 12.49
C GLU A 39 -9.00 -4.80 12.39
N THR A 40 -8.43 -3.64 12.07
CA THR A 40 -6.99 -3.41 12.11
C THR A 40 -6.64 -2.36 13.15
N TYR A 41 -5.41 -2.41 13.65
CA TYR A 41 -4.91 -1.44 14.62
C TYR A 41 -4.55 -0.12 13.92
N ILE A 42 -5.43 0.86 14.06
CA ILE A 42 -5.40 2.13 13.32
C ILE A 42 -4.12 2.94 13.57
N PRO A 43 -3.57 3.04 14.79
CA PRO A 43 -2.31 3.75 14.99
C PRO A 43 -1.13 3.16 14.19
N SER A 44 -1.06 1.82 14.06
CA SER A 44 -0.04 1.17 13.22
C SER A 44 -0.30 1.47 11.75
N LEU A 45 -1.54 1.31 11.28
CA LEU A 45 -1.92 1.62 9.90
C LEU A 45 -1.55 3.06 9.52
N VAL A 46 -1.91 4.04 10.34
CA VAL A 46 -1.60 5.47 10.14
C VAL A 46 -0.09 5.71 10.05
N ASN A 47 0.68 5.10 10.96
CA ASN A 47 2.14 5.22 10.95
C ASN A 47 2.72 4.66 9.65
N GLN A 48 2.26 3.49 9.19
CA GLN A 48 2.75 2.87 7.97
C GLN A 48 2.34 3.62 6.71
N LEU A 49 1.09 4.11 6.65
CA LEU A 49 0.62 4.97 5.58
C LEU A 49 1.48 6.24 5.47
N SER A 50 1.78 6.89 6.59
CA SER A 50 2.60 8.11 6.61
C SER A 50 4.02 7.86 6.07
N ARG A 51 4.54 6.64 6.21
CA ARG A 51 5.86 6.25 5.68
C ARG A 51 5.85 6.01 4.18
N LEU A 52 4.70 5.84 3.51
CA LEU A 52 4.61 5.64 2.05
C LEU A 52 5.23 6.78 1.23
N LEU A 53 5.38 7.97 1.81
CA LEU A 53 5.99 9.13 1.15
C LEU A 53 7.43 9.38 1.61
N ASP A 54 7.84 8.73 2.70
CA ASP A 54 9.15 8.88 3.33
C ASP A 54 10.12 7.84 2.79
N GLN A 55 10.59 8.08 1.57
CA GLN A 55 11.69 7.34 0.94
C GLN A 55 12.44 8.26 -0.01
N PRO A 56 13.77 8.14 -0.12
CA PRO A 56 14.53 8.81 -1.16
C PRO A 56 14.12 8.31 -2.56
N LEU A 57 14.47 9.08 -3.58
CA LEU A 57 14.46 8.56 -4.94
C LEU A 57 15.60 7.52 -5.06
N PRO A 58 15.34 6.30 -5.59
CA PRO A 58 16.40 5.33 -5.85
C PRO A 58 17.45 5.90 -6.81
N SER A 59 18.67 5.36 -6.78
CA SER A 59 19.66 5.66 -7.82
C SER A 59 19.17 5.22 -9.21
N ASP A 60 19.75 5.77 -10.28
CA ASP A 60 19.35 5.40 -11.66
C ASP A 60 19.52 3.90 -11.95
N GLU A 61 20.56 3.28 -11.38
CA GLU A 61 20.80 1.84 -11.50
C GLU A 61 19.71 1.03 -10.78
N GLU A 62 19.41 1.36 -9.53
CA GLU A 62 18.35 0.72 -8.76
C GLU A 62 16.97 0.92 -9.41
N LEU A 63 16.68 2.13 -9.87
CA LEU A 63 15.43 2.44 -10.55
C LEU A 63 15.28 1.59 -11.83
N SER A 64 16.34 1.45 -12.63
CA SER A 64 16.32 0.59 -13.82
C SER A 64 16.03 -0.88 -13.47
N ARG A 65 16.62 -1.39 -12.38
CA ARG A 65 16.35 -2.73 -11.86
C ARG A 65 14.91 -2.87 -11.37
N LEU A 66 14.41 -1.92 -10.59
CA LEU A 66 13.03 -1.88 -10.09
C LEU A 66 11.99 -1.82 -11.20
N GLU A 67 12.27 -1.07 -12.27
CA GLU A 67 11.37 -0.98 -13.42
C GLU A 67 11.35 -2.26 -14.27
N LYS A 68 12.49 -2.93 -14.39
CA LYS A 68 12.63 -4.14 -15.20
C LYS A 68 12.18 -5.42 -14.49
N GLU A 69 12.53 -5.54 -13.21
CA GLU A 69 12.40 -6.79 -12.43
C GLU A 69 11.41 -6.67 -11.28
N GLY A 70 11.08 -5.46 -10.81
CA GLY A 70 10.05 -5.25 -9.79
C GLY A 70 10.32 -6.00 -8.49
N LEU A 71 9.36 -6.83 -8.06
CA LEU A 71 9.44 -7.58 -6.80
C LEU A 71 10.59 -8.60 -6.82
N GLU A 72 10.90 -9.19 -7.98
CA GLU A 72 12.00 -10.13 -8.13
C GLU A 72 13.33 -9.51 -7.74
N TYR A 73 13.56 -8.24 -8.11
CA TYR A 73 14.75 -7.52 -7.69
C TYR A 73 14.73 -7.26 -6.19
N ILE A 74 13.62 -6.78 -5.64
CA ILE A 74 13.47 -6.46 -4.20
C ILE A 74 13.73 -7.70 -3.32
N PHE A 75 13.31 -8.89 -3.76
CA PHE A 75 13.56 -10.13 -3.03
C PHE A 75 14.88 -10.83 -3.40
N SER A 76 15.64 -10.30 -4.36
CA SER A 76 16.93 -10.87 -4.74
C SER A 76 18.04 -10.48 -3.77
N GLU A 77 19.10 -11.29 -3.71
CA GLU A 77 20.32 -10.99 -2.95
C GLU A 77 21.03 -9.71 -3.42
N ASN A 78 20.71 -9.22 -4.62
CA ASN A 78 21.29 -8.00 -5.18
C ASN A 78 20.66 -6.73 -4.60
N CYS A 79 19.49 -6.82 -3.96
CA CYS A 79 18.83 -5.69 -3.30
C CYS A 79 19.17 -5.68 -1.81
N THR A 80 20.30 -5.07 -1.47
CA THR A 80 20.88 -5.09 -0.12
C THR A 80 20.05 -4.31 0.92
N ASP A 81 19.24 -3.36 0.48
CA ASP A 81 18.30 -2.61 1.33
C ASP A 81 16.88 -2.78 0.79
N ASN A 82 16.36 -4.01 0.84
CA ASN A 82 15.00 -4.30 0.37
C ASN A 82 13.90 -3.74 1.30
N GLY A 83 14.21 -3.59 2.58
CA GLY A 83 13.28 -3.13 3.62
C GLY A 83 12.75 -1.71 3.37
N GLN A 84 13.51 -0.86 2.67
CA GLN A 84 13.03 0.48 2.30
C GLN A 84 11.87 0.46 1.29
N TYR A 85 11.76 -0.61 0.49
CA TYR A 85 10.73 -0.75 -0.54
C TYR A 85 9.49 -1.46 -0.02
N LEU A 86 9.65 -2.42 0.89
CA LEU A 86 8.55 -3.22 1.41
C LEU A 86 7.60 -2.39 2.27
N VAL A 87 6.30 -2.64 2.10
CA VAL A 87 5.23 -1.99 2.85
C VAL A 87 4.50 -3.03 3.67
N SER A 88 4.35 -2.77 4.97
CA SER A 88 3.46 -3.54 5.85
C SER A 88 2.40 -2.59 6.39
N LEU A 89 1.12 -2.91 6.16
CA LEU A 89 -0.02 -2.11 6.62
C LEU A 89 -0.75 -2.73 7.82
N GLY A 90 -0.23 -3.86 8.33
CA GLY A 90 -0.81 -4.66 9.41
C GLY A 90 -1.48 -5.94 8.91
N ASP A 91 -1.89 -6.77 9.87
CA ASP A 91 -2.26 -8.18 9.65
C ASP A 91 -3.41 -8.38 8.64
N THR A 92 -4.38 -7.46 8.60
CA THR A 92 -5.51 -7.51 7.66
C THR A 92 -5.11 -7.27 6.19
N PHE A 93 -3.83 -7.00 5.92
CA PHE A 93 -3.25 -6.78 4.60
C PHE A 93 -2.26 -7.89 4.19
N ASP A 94 -2.01 -8.89 5.04
CA ASP A 94 -0.97 -9.91 4.83
C ASP A 94 -1.25 -10.89 3.67
N ASP A 95 -2.47 -10.87 3.12
CA ASP A 95 -2.81 -11.54 1.87
C ASP A 95 -2.12 -10.92 0.63
N PHE A 96 -1.39 -9.82 0.83
CA PHE A 96 -0.68 -9.12 -0.22
C PHE A 96 0.77 -8.86 0.19
N VAL A 97 1.68 -9.16 -0.74
CA VAL A 97 3.02 -8.60 -0.73
C VAL A 97 2.95 -7.22 -1.37
N LEU A 98 3.35 -6.19 -0.63
CA LEU A 98 3.35 -4.81 -1.07
C LEU A 98 4.76 -4.24 -1.07
N ALA A 99 5.10 -3.55 -2.15
CA ALA A 99 6.28 -2.71 -2.21
C ALA A 99 5.97 -1.38 -2.89
N ARG A 100 6.80 -0.37 -2.61
CA ARG A 100 6.72 0.95 -3.24
C ARG A 100 8.10 1.54 -3.49
N TYR A 101 8.19 2.41 -4.50
CA TYR A 101 9.37 3.24 -4.74
C TYR A 101 8.96 4.53 -5.46
N LYS A 102 9.76 5.59 -5.29
CA LYS A 102 9.58 6.83 -6.07
C LYS A 102 10.18 6.67 -7.47
N SER A 103 9.48 7.21 -8.46
CA SER A 103 9.96 7.36 -9.83
C SER A 103 9.76 8.79 -10.28
N ASN A 104 10.30 9.16 -11.45
CA ASN A 104 10.05 10.47 -12.05
C ASN A 104 8.57 10.70 -12.42
N ALA A 105 7.77 9.63 -12.55
CA ALA A 105 6.36 9.71 -12.89
C ALA A 105 5.42 9.74 -11.66
N GLY A 106 5.93 9.48 -10.46
CA GLY A 106 5.14 9.38 -9.24
C GLY A 106 5.57 8.23 -8.33
N LEU A 107 4.70 7.86 -7.40
CA LEU A 107 4.90 6.73 -6.49
C LEU A 107 4.45 5.44 -7.17
N VAL A 108 5.38 4.51 -7.38
CA VAL A 108 5.09 3.20 -7.95
C VAL A 108 4.74 2.24 -6.82
N PHE A 109 3.64 1.52 -6.99
CA PHE A 109 3.25 0.39 -6.14
C PHE A 109 3.42 -0.91 -6.91
N LEU A 110 4.04 -1.89 -6.26
CA LEU A 110 4.11 -3.28 -6.70
C LEU A 110 3.31 -4.12 -5.72
N ILE A 111 2.39 -4.92 -6.24
CA ILE A 111 1.43 -5.68 -5.45
C ILE A 111 1.45 -7.11 -5.96
N GLN A 112 1.53 -8.08 -5.06
CA GLN A 112 1.32 -9.48 -5.39
C GLN A 112 0.35 -10.09 -4.38
N ALA A 113 -0.77 -10.62 -4.87
CA ALA A 113 -1.65 -11.44 -4.03
C ALA A 113 -0.94 -12.76 -3.70
N VAL A 114 -0.94 -13.18 -2.44
CA VAL A 114 -0.34 -14.46 -2.05
C VAL A 114 -1.11 -15.63 -2.66
N ASP A 115 -0.47 -16.80 -2.77
CA ASP A 115 -1.07 -17.96 -3.43
C ASP A 115 -2.28 -18.54 -2.67
N ASN A 116 -2.25 -18.43 -1.33
CA ASN A 116 -3.30 -18.92 -0.44
C ASN A 116 -3.75 -17.80 0.51
N PRO A 117 -4.52 -16.81 0.02
CA PRO A 117 -4.98 -15.73 0.86
C PRO A 117 -6.01 -16.26 1.86
N PHE A 118 -6.02 -15.68 3.06
CA PHE A 118 -7.00 -15.97 4.10
C PHE A 118 -8.39 -15.48 3.68
N PHE A 119 -8.48 -14.30 3.06
CA PHE A 119 -9.73 -13.76 2.53
C PHE A 119 -9.87 -13.96 1.01
N THR A 120 -11.10 -13.81 0.51
CA THR A 120 -11.40 -13.91 -0.93
C THR A 120 -11.49 -12.53 -1.55
N TYR A 121 -10.76 -12.31 -2.65
CA TYR A 121 -10.77 -11.05 -3.39
C TYR A 121 -11.11 -11.29 -4.87
N SER A 122 -12.29 -10.87 -5.31
CA SER A 122 -12.76 -11.08 -6.69
C SER A 122 -11.90 -10.38 -7.76
N GLN A 123 -11.16 -9.35 -7.37
CA GLN A 123 -10.34 -8.52 -8.24
C GLN A 123 -8.94 -9.09 -8.44
N PHE A 124 -8.55 -10.10 -7.66
CA PHE A 124 -7.20 -10.65 -7.69
C PHE A 124 -7.20 -12.12 -8.11
N THR A 125 -6.24 -12.44 -8.97
CA THR A 125 -5.79 -13.82 -9.16
C THR A 125 -4.64 -14.09 -8.17
N PRO A 126 -4.70 -15.17 -7.36
CA PRO A 126 -3.59 -15.56 -6.49
C PRO A 126 -2.26 -15.69 -7.26
N GLY A 127 -1.17 -15.23 -6.65
CA GLY A 127 0.18 -15.23 -7.24
C GLY A 127 0.41 -14.15 -8.32
N ALA A 128 -0.66 -13.51 -8.83
CA ALA A 128 -0.52 -12.48 -9.85
C ALA A 128 0.09 -11.19 -9.29
N LYS A 129 0.87 -10.52 -10.15
CA LYS A 129 1.57 -9.28 -9.85
C LYS A 129 0.89 -8.11 -10.56
N TYR A 130 0.76 -6.99 -9.85
CA TYR A 130 0.17 -5.76 -10.33
C TYR A 130 1.15 -4.62 -10.08
N ARG A 131 1.12 -3.64 -10.98
CA ARG A 131 1.96 -2.45 -10.91
C ARG A 131 1.11 -1.23 -11.22
N SER A 132 1.17 -0.24 -10.33
CA SER A 132 0.46 1.03 -10.50
C SER A 132 1.39 2.21 -10.25
N VAL A 133 1.18 3.29 -10.98
CA VAL A 133 1.90 4.55 -10.79
C VAL A 133 0.88 5.59 -10.35
N ILE A 134 1.03 6.09 -9.13
CA ILE A 134 0.09 7.00 -8.51
C ILE A 134 0.79 8.33 -8.24
N ASP A 135 0.08 9.43 -8.44
CA ASP A 135 0.53 10.76 -8.05
C ASP A 135 0.75 10.82 -6.53
N ALA A 136 1.97 11.22 -6.12
CA ALA A 136 2.34 11.32 -4.72
C ALA A 136 1.50 12.35 -3.96
N ASP A 137 1.03 13.41 -4.62
CA ASP A 137 0.19 14.44 -4.01
C ASP A 137 -1.21 13.91 -3.69
N LEU A 138 -1.72 12.98 -4.51
CA LEU A 138 -2.99 12.31 -4.24
C LEU A 138 -2.87 11.38 -3.02
N VAL A 139 -1.78 10.60 -2.95
CA VAL A 139 -1.48 9.73 -1.80
C VAL A 139 -1.37 10.58 -0.52
N SER A 140 -0.60 11.67 -0.58
CA SER A 140 -0.44 12.62 0.53
C SER A 140 -1.77 13.22 0.98
N SER A 141 -2.59 13.70 0.03
CA SER A 141 -3.89 14.29 0.34
C SER A 141 -4.83 13.29 1.02
N ALA A 142 -4.86 12.05 0.56
CA ALA A 142 -5.68 11.00 1.15
C ALA A 142 -5.25 10.69 2.60
N ILE A 143 -3.95 10.52 2.84
CA ILE A 143 -3.39 10.24 4.18
C ILE A 143 -3.65 11.41 5.13
N LEU A 144 -3.43 12.66 4.68
CA LEU A 144 -3.69 13.85 5.48
C LEU A 144 -5.16 13.96 5.89
N LYS A 145 -6.10 13.74 4.96
CA LYS A 145 -7.54 13.76 5.26
C LYS A 145 -7.92 12.67 6.25
N PHE A 146 -7.38 11.46 6.08
CA PHE A 146 -7.63 10.35 7.00
C PHE A 146 -7.11 10.68 8.41
N ASN A 147 -5.88 11.19 8.52
CA ASN A 147 -5.30 11.62 9.79
C ASN A 147 -6.07 12.76 10.44
N SER A 148 -6.53 13.75 9.67
CA SER A 148 -7.36 14.84 10.21
C SER A 148 -8.69 14.33 10.77
N TYR A 149 -9.31 13.35 10.11
CA TYR A 149 -10.54 12.74 10.59
C TYR A 149 -10.35 11.98 11.90
N LEU A 150 -9.24 11.23 12.06
CA LEU A 150 -8.98 10.48 13.29
C LEU A 150 -8.66 11.36 14.51
N ASN A 151 -8.21 12.60 14.28
CA ASN A 151 -7.82 13.55 15.32
C ASN A 151 -8.89 14.61 15.64
N GLY A 152 -10.01 14.62 14.91
CA GLY A 152 -11.12 15.55 15.08
C GLY A 152 -12.27 14.94 15.88
#